data_AF-A0A372N8C9-F1
#
_entry.id   AF-A0A372N8C9-F1
#
_cell.length_a   1.000
_cell.length_b   1.000
_cell.length_c   1.000
_cell.angle_alpha   90.00
_cell.angle_beta   90.00
_cell.angle_gamma   90.00
#
_symmetry.space_group_name_H-M   'P 1'
#
loop_
_entity.id
_entity.type
_entity.pdbx_description
1 polymer ?
#
loop_
_entity_poly.entity_id
_entity_poly.type
_entity_poly.pdbx_seq_one_letter_code
_entity_poly.pdbx_strand_id
1 'polypeptide(L)'
;MIGLFREACTGMTARAAGLSGHDVIPKHAFVHEAARSIGATGIDDATRHDVVSINEIAARLLPMLLAGDALSTKELRDAIWCLWEARTPLADHPAALKRIVEEVDRSDKRKLFRTLAAVYLIQFRSDRPGLEVVSSILQRGSLRWGGLFASYQTDHALYDPVRGPKNIAALALRQTMSPSDTMRSLGFGALDAQSGFTEAITRNLLVQLGDGAEPDHMKRLEMVKSYALDSRNELVFKGLDLEIAEALIKPFLGKSPEKAIKDIFLNFIVSIFKDPRTYPGRWERFPQIKALIVSWLTEQSLRQFLDIVGLTVKDPNDAQMWRYRRAFWEAAHRKGIIRGAWVVFAEDGARLARNRFGKSVDFATFVGAGSKQVQRTHAVLLLEVGQGIVADWSHNGKVNIWSDASERSAPKLYQRSYSSDDVMIAKDDTETSRHLVKTHSSPKTYSWQRTVAERIYRMTNMRLQPSDYK
;
A
#
# COMPACT_ATOMS: atom_id res chain seq x y z
N MET A 1 -42.45 12.11 -17.67
CA MET A 1 -41.79 11.33 -16.60
C MET A 1 -41.74 12.15 -15.29
N ILE A 2 -42.88 12.70 -14.83
CA ILE A 2 -43.00 13.52 -13.59
C ILE A 2 -44.26 13.11 -12.77
N GLY A 3 -45.07 12.14 -13.23
CA GLY A 3 -46.28 11.68 -12.51
C GLY A 3 -46.03 10.61 -11.44
N LEU A 4 -45.16 9.63 -11.71
CA LEU A 4 -44.96 8.45 -10.84
C LEU A 4 -44.23 8.75 -9.52
N PHE A 5 -43.45 9.83 -9.44
CA PHE A 5 -42.78 10.23 -8.21
C PHE A 5 -43.73 10.96 -7.23
N ARG A 6 -44.82 11.56 -7.73
CA ARG A 6 -45.79 12.29 -6.91
C ARG A 6 -46.81 11.37 -6.24
N GLU A 7 -47.15 10.24 -6.86
CA GLU A 7 -47.99 9.18 -6.26
C GLU A 7 -47.25 8.40 -5.15
N ALA A 8 -45.94 8.17 -5.31
CA ALA A 8 -45.14 7.52 -4.27
C ALA A 8 -45.01 8.37 -2.98
N CYS A 9 -44.93 9.70 -3.12
CA CYS A 9 -44.83 10.60 -1.96
C CYS A 9 -46.16 10.87 -1.26
N THR A 10 -47.30 10.81 -1.97
CA THR A 10 -48.64 10.98 -1.38
C THR A 10 -49.13 9.73 -0.65
N GLY A 11 -48.72 8.53 -1.08
CA GLY A 11 -48.98 7.28 -0.36
C GLY A 11 -48.28 7.16 1.00
N MET A 12 -47.13 7.81 1.19
CA MET A 12 -46.40 7.79 2.48
C MET A 12 -46.93 8.81 3.49
N THR A 13 -47.50 9.93 3.03
CA THR A 13 -48.07 10.95 3.92
C THR A 13 -49.43 10.53 4.49
N ALA A 14 -50.23 9.76 3.74
CA ALA A 14 -51.50 9.22 4.20
C ALA A 14 -51.36 8.10 5.27
N ARG A 15 -50.22 7.39 5.31
CA ARG A 15 -49.93 6.38 6.35
C ARG A 15 -49.37 6.96 7.66
N ALA A 16 -48.90 8.20 7.65
CA ALA A 16 -48.38 8.88 8.83
C ALA A 16 -49.46 9.62 9.64
N ALA A 17 -50.69 9.74 9.12
CA ALA A 17 -51.78 10.50 9.75
C ALA A 17 -52.78 9.64 10.55
N GLY A 18 -52.50 8.35 10.78
CA GLY A 18 -53.42 7.41 11.42
C GLY A 18 -52.83 6.49 12.49
N LEU A 19 -51.61 6.74 12.98
CA LEU A 19 -51.01 5.94 14.04
C LEU A 19 -51.24 6.61 15.40
N SER A 20 -52.34 6.25 16.04
CA SER A 20 -52.61 6.56 17.44
C SER A 20 -51.73 5.69 18.34
N GLY A 21 -50.77 6.31 19.01
CA GLY A 21 -50.33 6.06 20.40
C GLY A 21 -49.89 4.67 20.90
N HIS A 22 -50.18 3.54 20.25
CA HIS A 22 -49.98 2.21 20.85
C HIS A 22 -49.72 1.05 19.86
N ASP A 23 -49.09 1.30 18.71
CA ASP A 23 -48.56 0.19 17.90
C ASP A 23 -47.10 -0.07 18.24
N VAL A 24 -46.90 -1.16 18.98
CA VAL A 24 -45.62 -1.70 19.44
C VAL A 24 -44.77 -2.03 18.21
N ILE A 25 -43.82 -1.14 17.90
CA ILE A 25 -42.69 -1.46 17.04
C ILE A 25 -42.04 -2.73 17.63
N PRO A 26 -41.89 -3.83 16.86
CA PRO A 26 -41.24 -5.01 17.38
C PRO A 26 -39.85 -4.60 17.88
N LYS A 27 -39.56 -4.86 19.16
CA LYS A 27 -38.32 -4.45 19.84
C LYS A 27 -37.04 -4.93 19.15
N HIS A 28 -37.15 -5.83 18.16
CA HIS A 28 -36.04 -6.36 17.39
C HIS A 28 -36.43 -6.47 15.90
N ALA A 29 -35.58 -5.92 15.02
CA ALA A 29 -35.69 -6.12 13.57
C ALA A 29 -35.45 -7.59 13.21
N PHE A 30 -36.06 -8.09 12.14
CA PHE A 30 -35.92 -9.46 11.60
C PHE A 30 -34.45 -9.90 11.41
N VAL A 31 -33.54 -8.94 11.23
CA VAL A 31 -32.07 -9.11 11.15
C VAL A 31 -31.44 -9.52 12.49
N HIS A 32 -32.02 -9.09 13.61
CA HIS A 32 -31.56 -9.38 14.97
C HIS A 32 -31.85 -10.82 15.40
N GLU A 33 -32.87 -11.46 14.79
CA GLU A 33 -33.25 -12.84 15.04
C GLU A 33 -32.39 -13.82 14.22
N ALA A 34 -32.04 -13.44 12.99
CA ALA A 34 -31.03 -14.15 12.18
C ALA A 34 -29.61 -14.08 12.81
N ALA A 35 -29.21 -12.93 13.35
CA ALA A 35 -27.91 -12.75 14.03
C ALA A 35 -27.74 -13.60 15.30
N ARG A 36 -28.82 -13.83 16.07
CA ARG A 36 -28.82 -14.76 17.22
C ARG A 36 -28.59 -16.21 16.78
N SER A 37 -29.06 -16.59 15.59
CA SER A 37 -29.03 -17.98 15.15
C SER A 37 -27.64 -18.43 14.66
N ILE A 38 -26.81 -17.55 14.10
CA ILE A 38 -25.62 -17.96 13.31
C ILE A 38 -24.26 -17.69 13.98
N GLY A 39 -24.09 -16.68 14.85
CA GLY A 39 -22.73 -16.38 15.37
C GLY A 39 -22.60 -15.67 16.72
N ALA A 40 -23.63 -14.99 17.24
CA ALA A 40 -23.46 -14.07 18.38
C ALA A 40 -22.88 -14.72 19.65
N THR A 41 -23.28 -15.96 19.98
CA THR A 41 -22.88 -16.57 21.26
C THR A 41 -21.39 -16.88 21.40
N GLY A 42 -20.68 -17.19 20.31
CA GLY A 42 -19.22 -17.38 20.34
C GLY A 42 -18.46 -16.06 20.32
N ILE A 43 -19.02 -15.05 19.65
CA ILE A 43 -18.41 -13.72 19.50
C ILE A 43 -18.59 -12.91 20.80
N ASP A 44 -19.73 -13.03 21.48
CA ASP A 44 -19.97 -12.48 22.81
C ASP A 44 -19.00 -13.08 23.86
N ASP A 45 -18.52 -14.32 23.67
CA ASP A 45 -17.47 -14.88 24.51
C ASP A 45 -16.07 -14.35 24.16
N ALA A 46 -15.81 -13.97 22.91
CA ALA A 46 -14.54 -13.35 22.50
C ALA A 46 -14.29 -12.06 23.27
N THR A 47 -15.33 -11.23 23.40
CA THR A 47 -15.29 -9.98 24.18
C THR A 47 -15.11 -10.19 25.69
N ARG A 48 -15.27 -11.42 26.20
CA ARG A 48 -15.12 -11.75 27.64
C ARG A 48 -13.71 -12.16 28.04
N HIS A 49 -12.83 -12.45 27.08
CA HIS A 49 -11.49 -12.97 27.35
C HIS A 49 -10.45 -11.95 26.94
N ASP A 50 -10.10 -11.03 27.86
CA ASP A 50 -8.93 -10.18 27.67
C ASP A 50 -7.63 -11.00 27.73
N VAL A 51 -6.52 -10.41 27.27
CA VAL A 51 -5.22 -11.09 27.15
C VAL A 51 -4.70 -11.58 28.50
N VAL A 52 -4.94 -10.85 29.60
CA VAL A 52 -4.50 -11.26 30.94
C VAL A 52 -5.28 -12.51 31.38
N SER A 53 -6.59 -12.49 31.18
CA SER A 53 -7.47 -13.63 31.47
C SER A 53 -7.10 -14.88 30.66
N ILE A 54 -6.82 -14.76 29.36
CA ILE A 54 -6.42 -15.88 28.50
C ILE A 54 -5.13 -16.54 29.02
N ASN A 55 -4.16 -15.75 29.46
CA ASN A 55 -2.90 -16.28 29.97
C ASN A 55 -3.06 -17.06 31.29
N GLU A 56 -3.84 -16.52 32.22
CA GLU A 56 -4.13 -17.19 33.50
C GLU A 56 -4.92 -18.48 33.30
N ILE A 57 -5.89 -18.47 32.38
CA ILE A 57 -6.69 -19.65 32.07
C ILE A 57 -5.81 -20.73 31.41
N ALA A 58 -4.98 -20.37 30.42
CA ALA A 58 -4.08 -21.33 29.78
C ALA A 58 -3.14 -22.00 30.80
N ALA A 59 -2.53 -21.20 31.69
CA ALA A 59 -1.64 -21.70 32.74
C ALA A 59 -2.33 -22.65 33.71
N ARG A 60 -3.61 -22.39 34.04
CA ARG A 60 -4.41 -23.27 34.90
C ARG A 60 -4.83 -24.56 34.21
N LEU A 61 -5.24 -24.49 32.93
CA LEU A 61 -5.82 -25.62 32.22
C LEU A 61 -4.78 -26.58 31.61
N LEU A 62 -3.58 -26.09 31.28
CA LEU A 62 -2.52 -26.93 30.71
C LEU A 62 -2.18 -28.16 31.57
N PRO A 63 -1.87 -28.04 32.89
CA PRO A 63 -1.56 -29.22 33.70
C PRO A 63 -2.74 -30.20 33.78
N MET A 64 -3.98 -29.70 33.88
CA MET A 64 -5.18 -30.54 33.90
C MET A 64 -5.35 -31.33 32.60
N LEU A 65 -5.11 -30.68 31.46
CA LEU A 65 -5.15 -31.29 30.14
C LEU A 65 -4.12 -32.40 30.02
N LEU A 66 -2.88 -32.16 30.47
CA LEU A 66 -1.78 -33.13 30.43
C LEU A 66 -1.98 -34.29 31.41
N ALA A 67 -2.58 -34.04 32.58
CA ALA A 67 -2.83 -35.05 33.61
C ALA A 67 -4.00 -36.00 33.29
N GLY A 68 -4.89 -35.62 32.35
CA GLY A 68 -6.08 -36.43 32.05
C GLY A 68 -7.33 -36.03 32.85
N ASP A 69 -7.32 -34.91 33.57
CA ASP A 69 -8.43 -34.46 34.43
C ASP A 69 -9.69 -34.09 33.64
N ALA A 70 -10.87 -34.54 34.05
CA ALA A 70 -12.12 -34.20 33.37
C ALA A 70 -12.39 -32.68 33.40
N LEU A 71 -12.66 -32.10 32.22
CA LEU A 71 -12.94 -30.68 32.08
C LEU A 71 -14.44 -30.42 31.97
N SER A 72 -14.92 -29.36 32.62
CA SER A 72 -16.27 -28.88 32.39
C SER A 72 -16.42 -28.29 30.99
N THR A 73 -17.66 -28.14 30.52
CA THR A 73 -17.93 -27.49 29.21
C THR A 73 -17.47 -26.03 29.18
N LYS A 74 -17.48 -25.34 30.32
CA LYS A 74 -16.94 -23.98 30.42
C LYS A 74 -15.43 -24.01 30.21
N GLU A 75 -14.72 -24.86 30.94
CA GLU A 75 -13.27 -24.98 30.82
C GLU A 75 -12.82 -25.45 29.44
N LEU A 76 -13.58 -26.31 28.77
CA LEU A 76 -13.31 -26.67 27.38
C LEU A 76 -13.45 -25.46 26.43
N ARG A 77 -14.44 -24.59 26.63
CA ARG A 77 -14.55 -23.35 25.83
C ARG A 77 -13.38 -22.43 26.10
N ASP A 78 -13.02 -22.26 27.37
CA ASP A 78 -11.92 -21.38 27.74
C ASP A 78 -10.58 -21.94 27.21
N ALA A 79 -10.39 -23.27 27.22
CA ALA A 79 -9.25 -23.95 26.59
C ALA A 79 -9.20 -23.70 25.08
N ILE A 80 -10.35 -23.72 24.39
CA ILE A 80 -10.41 -23.40 22.95
C ILE A 80 -9.94 -21.96 22.70
N TRP A 81 -10.35 -20.98 23.51
CA TRP A 81 -9.86 -19.60 23.40
C TRP A 81 -8.36 -19.45 23.65
N CYS A 82 -7.78 -20.35 24.44
CA CYS A 82 -6.35 -20.38 24.79
C CYS A 82 -5.48 -21.16 23.80
N LEU A 83 -6.03 -21.64 22.68
CA LEU A 83 -5.26 -22.44 21.71
C LEU A 83 -4.01 -21.71 21.22
N TRP A 84 -4.13 -20.43 20.89
CA TRP A 84 -3.07 -19.77 20.13
C TRP A 84 -2.62 -18.38 20.62
N GLU A 85 -3.48 -17.60 21.28
CA GLU A 85 -3.15 -16.24 21.72
C GLU A 85 -2.62 -16.15 23.16
N ALA A 86 -2.60 -17.26 23.89
CA ALA A 86 -2.01 -17.30 25.22
C ALA A 86 -0.47 -17.19 25.15
N ARG A 87 0.15 -16.70 26.23
CA ARG A 87 1.61 -16.68 26.41
C ARG A 87 2.22 -18.07 26.34
N THR A 88 1.47 -19.06 26.82
CA THR A 88 1.76 -20.48 26.66
C THR A 88 0.60 -21.09 25.86
N PRO A 89 0.63 -21.03 24.51
CA PRO A 89 -0.45 -21.53 23.68
C PRO A 89 -0.70 -23.01 23.93
N LEU A 90 -1.97 -23.40 24.14
CA LEU A 90 -2.31 -24.81 24.33
C LEU A 90 -2.07 -25.65 23.06
N ALA A 91 -2.08 -25.02 21.88
CA ALA A 91 -1.79 -25.69 20.60
C ALA A 91 -0.31 -26.10 20.45
N ASP A 92 0.60 -25.48 21.20
CA ASP A 92 2.04 -25.81 21.19
C ASP A 92 2.33 -27.12 21.95
N HIS A 93 1.34 -27.65 22.67
CA HIS A 93 1.42 -28.90 23.42
C HIS A 93 0.56 -29.97 22.72
N PRO A 94 1.14 -30.86 21.89
CA PRO A 94 0.37 -31.79 21.05
C PRO A 94 -0.63 -32.67 21.82
N ALA A 95 -0.27 -33.10 23.04
CA ALA A 95 -1.15 -33.89 23.90
C ALA A 95 -2.36 -33.08 24.39
N ALA A 96 -2.16 -31.83 24.80
CA ALA A 96 -3.25 -30.94 25.22
C ALA A 96 -4.17 -30.60 24.04
N LEU A 97 -3.59 -30.23 22.89
CA LEU A 97 -4.35 -29.96 21.67
C LEU A 97 -5.19 -31.16 21.26
N LYS A 98 -4.58 -32.34 21.15
CA LYS A 98 -5.25 -33.60 20.78
C LYS A 98 -6.46 -33.84 21.70
N ARG A 99 -6.27 -33.65 23.00
CA ARG A 99 -7.34 -33.83 23.98
C ARG A 99 -8.48 -32.83 23.79
N ILE A 100 -8.17 -31.54 23.62
CA ILE A 100 -9.20 -30.50 23.37
C ILE A 100 -10.02 -30.86 22.13
N VAL A 101 -9.36 -31.17 21.01
CA VAL A 101 -10.08 -31.44 19.77
C VAL A 101 -10.88 -32.74 19.81
N GLU A 102 -10.40 -33.78 20.50
CA GLU A 102 -11.13 -35.04 20.67
C GLU A 102 -12.37 -34.86 21.55
N GLU A 103 -12.28 -34.06 22.62
CA GLU A 103 -13.44 -33.72 23.45
C GLU A 103 -14.48 -32.92 22.65
N VAL A 104 -14.03 -31.98 21.80
CA VAL A 104 -14.94 -31.26 20.90
C VAL A 104 -15.58 -32.19 19.86
N ASP A 105 -14.79 -33.09 19.26
CA ASP A 105 -15.28 -34.03 18.25
C ASP A 105 -16.28 -35.01 18.87
N ARG A 106 -16.02 -35.54 20.08
CA ARG A 106 -16.95 -36.47 20.76
C ARG A 106 -18.18 -35.78 21.35
N SER A 107 -18.15 -34.48 21.60
CA SER A 107 -19.26 -33.79 22.25
C SER A 107 -20.49 -33.60 21.35
N ASP A 108 -21.67 -33.87 21.92
CA ASP A 108 -22.98 -33.49 21.37
C ASP A 108 -23.35 -32.03 21.67
N LYS A 109 -22.44 -31.24 22.24
CA LYS A 109 -22.69 -29.82 22.55
C LYS A 109 -22.26 -28.96 21.37
N ARG A 110 -23.22 -28.59 20.51
CA ARG A 110 -23.01 -27.68 19.36
C ARG A 110 -22.24 -26.40 19.71
N LYS A 111 -22.37 -25.91 20.94
CA LYS A 111 -21.67 -24.72 21.44
C LYS A 111 -20.14 -24.87 21.39
N LEU A 112 -19.59 -26.04 21.70
CA LEU A 112 -18.14 -26.29 21.65
C LEU A 112 -17.60 -26.22 20.22
N PHE A 113 -18.30 -26.85 19.27
CA PHE A 113 -17.99 -26.73 17.85
C PHE A 113 -18.03 -25.27 17.38
N ARG A 114 -19.09 -24.52 17.74
CA ARG A 114 -19.21 -23.10 17.38
C ARG A 114 -18.09 -22.25 17.98
N THR A 115 -17.68 -22.51 19.22
CA THR A 115 -16.54 -21.83 19.85
C THR A 115 -15.25 -22.16 19.10
N LEU A 116 -15.00 -23.42 18.74
CA LEU A 116 -13.82 -23.82 17.96
C LEU A 116 -13.80 -23.17 16.57
N ALA A 117 -14.95 -23.13 15.88
CA ALA A 117 -15.07 -22.47 14.59
C ALA A 117 -14.83 -20.96 14.68
N ALA A 118 -15.37 -20.29 15.71
CA ALA A 118 -15.14 -18.87 15.93
C ALA A 118 -13.66 -18.57 16.21
N VAL A 119 -13.02 -19.34 17.09
CA VAL A 119 -11.59 -19.18 17.40
C VAL A 119 -10.73 -19.45 16.16
N TYR A 120 -11.05 -20.47 15.37
CA TYR A 120 -10.39 -20.73 14.10
C TYR A 120 -10.44 -19.51 13.17
N LEU A 121 -11.60 -18.90 12.97
CA LEU A 121 -11.74 -17.74 12.07
C LEU A 121 -11.08 -16.47 12.62
N ILE A 122 -11.22 -16.21 13.93
CA ILE A 122 -10.69 -15.00 14.58
C ILE A 122 -9.16 -15.05 14.63
N GLN A 123 -8.61 -16.17 15.09
CA GLN A 123 -7.17 -16.32 15.34
C GLN A 123 -6.45 -16.99 14.15
N PHE A 124 -7.10 -17.16 13.00
CA PHE A 124 -6.53 -17.87 11.84
C PHE A 124 -5.16 -17.32 11.43
N ARG A 125 -4.18 -18.21 11.27
CA ARG A 125 -2.93 -17.98 10.57
C ARG A 125 -2.45 -19.32 10.01
N SER A 126 -2.02 -19.36 8.75
CA SER A 126 -1.67 -20.60 8.05
C SER A 126 -0.45 -21.32 8.63
N ASP A 127 0.39 -20.63 9.40
CA ASP A 127 1.63 -21.14 9.99
C ASP A 127 1.48 -21.63 11.44
N ARG A 128 0.26 -21.63 12.00
CA ARG A 128 0.06 -21.96 13.42
C ARG A 128 0.26 -23.46 13.72
N PRO A 129 0.92 -23.79 14.84
CA PRO A 129 0.92 -25.12 15.39
C PRO A 129 -0.51 -25.65 15.57
N GLY A 130 -0.74 -26.89 15.15
CA GLY A 130 -2.01 -27.57 15.35
C GLY A 130 -3.17 -27.15 14.44
N LEU A 131 -2.98 -26.18 13.53
CA LEU A 131 -4.04 -25.69 12.65
C LEU A 131 -4.68 -26.80 11.81
N GLU A 132 -3.86 -27.69 11.24
CA GLU A 132 -4.34 -28.81 10.41
C GLU A 132 -5.22 -29.79 11.19
N VAL A 133 -4.90 -30.00 12.47
CA VAL A 133 -5.69 -30.86 13.37
C VAL A 133 -7.05 -30.21 13.64
N VAL A 134 -7.06 -28.93 14.00
CA VAL A 134 -8.29 -28.16 14.23
C VAL A 134 -9.14 -28.09 12.96
N SER A 135 -8.51 -27.79 11.82
CA SER A 135 -9.14 -27.77 10.50
C SER A 135 -9.85 -29.08 10.19
N SER A 136 -9.16 -30.21 10.33
CA SER A 136 -9.74 -31.54 10.07
C SER A 136 -10.98 -31.83 10.90
N ILE A 137 -10.97 -31.41 12.18
CA ILE A 137 -12.09 -31.58 13.11
C ILE A 137 -13.25 -30.68 12.72
N LEU A 138 -12.98 -29.42 12.33
CA LEU A 138 -14.00 -28.49 11.88
C LEU A 138 -14.65 -28.92 10.56
N GLN A 139 -13.85 -29.45 9.62
CA GLN A 139 -14.36 -29.98 8.35
C GLN A 139 -15.35 -31.13 8.59
N ARG A 140 -14.98 -32.14 9.40
CA ARG A 140 -15.90 -33.25 9.74
C ARG A 140 -17.10 -32.78 10.56
N GLY A 141 -16.85 -31.96 11.57
CA GLY A 141 -17.89 -31.43 12.45
C GLY A 141 -18.91 -30.57 11.70
N SER A 142 -18.50 -29.86 10.65
CA SER A 142 -19.41 -29.05 9.83
C SER A 142 -20.49 -29.89 9.16
N LEU A 143 -20.14 -31.09 8.65
CA LEU A 143 -21.06 -32.03 8.04
C LEU A 143 -22.03 -32.61 9.09
N ARG A 144 -21.52 -32.95 10.28
CA ARG A 144 -22.34 -33.46 11.39
C ARG A 144 -23.38 -32.44 11.85
N TRP A 145 -22.98 -31.18 12.04
CA TRP A 145 -23.86 -30.14 12.56
C TRP A 145 -24.75 -29.50 11.50
N GLY A 146 -24.46 -29.74 10.21
CA GLY A 146 -25.30 -29.36 9.08
C GLY A 146 -25.56 -27.86 8.93
N GLY A 147 -26.58 -27.54 8.13
CA GLY A 147 -27.02 -26.17 7.86
C GLY A 147 -25.92 -25.32 7.23
N LEU A 148 -25.81 -24.07 7.67
CA LEU A 148 -24.87 -23.10 7.11
C LEU A 148 -23.39 -23.53 7.20
N PHE A 149 -23.01 -24.26 8.25
CA PHE A 149 -21.62 -24.73 8.38
C PHE A 149 -21.26 -25.75 7.30
N ALA A 150 -22.17 -26.68 7.01
CA ALA A 150 -21.97 -27.66 5.95
C ALA A 150 -22.00 -27.01 4.56
N SER A 151 -22.90 -26.04 4.31
CA SER A 151 -22.96 -25.34 3.03
C SER A 151 -21.68 -24.55 2.77
N TYR A 152 -21.20 -23.75 3.72
CA TYR A 152 -19.95 -22.99 3.52
C TYR A 152 -18.72 -23.88 3.40
N GLN A 153 -18.69 -25.01 4.12
CA GLN A 153 -17.62 -25.98 3.92
C GLN A 153 -17.69 -26.62 2.52
N THR A 154 -18.87 -26.94 2.02
CA THR A 154 -19.05 -27.57 0.71
C THR A 154 -18.76 -26.60 -0.42
N ASP A 155 -19.31 -25.39 -0.34
CA ASP A 155 -19.26 -24.40 -1.42
C ASP A 155 -17.91 -23.67 -1.48
N HIS A 156 -17.24 -23.51 -0.34
CA HIS A 156 -16.06 -22.66 -0.22
C HIS A 156 -14.87 -23.33 0.46
N ALA A 157 -15.00 -24.55 0.99
CA ALA A 157 -13.98 -25.17 1.81
C ALA A 157 -13.55 -24.28 3.00
N LEU A 158 -14.53 -23.65 3.68
CA LEU A 158 -14.32 -22.64 4.74
C LEU A 158 -13.22 -23.01 5.75
N TYR A 159 -13.19 -24.27 6.22
CA TYR A 159 -12.25 -24.73 7.22
C TYR A 159 -10.97 -25.31 6.65
N ASP A 160 -10.77 -25.32 5.33
CA ASP A 160 -9.50 -25.65 4.71
C ASP A 160 -8.57 -24.42 4.77
N PRO A 161 -7.36 -24.55 5.33
CA PRO A 161 -6.49 -23.41 5.58
C PRO A 161 -5.94 -22.77 4.29
N VAL A 162 -5.95 -23.48 3.17
CA VAL A 162 -5.44 -22.98 1.88
C VAL A 162 -6.59 -22.63 0.95
N ARG A 163 -7.52 -23.58 0.74
CA ARG A 163 -8.64 -23.43 -0.20
C ARG A 163 -9.70 -22.47 0.33
N GLY A 164 -9.96 -22.44 1.64
CA GLY A 164 -10.99 -21.58 2.23
C GLY A 164 -10.79 -20.09 1.93
N PRO A 165 -9.67 -19.48 2.37
CA PRO A 165 -9.38 -18.08 2.09
C PRO A 165 -9.35 -17.77 0.58
N LYS A 166 -8.78 -18.66 -0.22
CA LYS A 166 -8.67 -18.51 -1.68
C LYS A 166 -10.04 -18.51 -2.37
N ASN A 167 -10.91 -19.45 -2.03
CA ASN A 167 -12.24 -19.57 -2.62
C ASN A 167 -13.14 -18.39 -2.25
N ILE A 168 -13.06 -17.94 -0.99
CA ILE A 168 -13.83 -16.78 -0.53
C ILE A 168 -13.29 -15.49 -1.15
N ALA A 169 -11.98 -15.34 -1.34
CA ALA A 169 -11.42 -14.24 -2.13
C ALA A 169 -11.93 -14.24 -3.58
N ALA A 170 -11.99 -15.41 -4.23
CA ALA A 170 -12.55 -15.53 -5.57
C ALA A 170 -14.06 -15.21 -5.63
N LEU A 171 -14.81 -15.49 -4.57
CA LEU A 171 -16.21 -15.05 -4.42
C LEU A 171 -16.28 -13.52 -4.31
N ALA A 172 -15.48 -12.92 -3.43
CA ALA A 172 -15.42 -11.48 -3.20
C ALA A 172 -15.09 -10.70 -4.49
N LEU A 173 -14.14 -11.17 -5.30
CA LEU A 173 -13.83 -10.56 -6.61
C LEU A 173 -15.02 -10.62 -7.57
N ARG A 174 -15.66 -11.79 -7.71
CA ARG A 174 -16.81 -11.96 -8.61
C ARG A 174 -17.99 -11.07 -8.24
N GLN A 175 -18.17 -10.82 -6.94
CA GLN A 175 -19.26 -9.99 -6.42
C GLN A 175 -18.86 -8.52 -6.21
N THR A 176 -17.58 -8.17 -6.46
CA THR A 176 -17.03 -6.82 -6.22
C THR A 176 -17.27 -6.35 -4.77
N MET A 177 -17.02 -7.24 -3.80
CA MET A 177 -17.22 -6.98 -2.38
C MET A 177 -15.88 -6.84 -1.65
N SER A 178 -15.89 -6.13 -0.52
CA SER A 178 -14.76 -6.13 0.42
C SER A 178 -14.65 -7.49 1.14
N PRO A 179 -13.48 -7.85 1.70
CA PRO A 179 -13.34 -9.02 2.57
C PRO A 179 -14.41 -9.07 3.66
N SER A 180 -14.61 -7.95 4.36
CA SER A 180 -15.54 -7.84 5.48
C SER A 180 -17.00 -7.96 5.03
N ASP A 181 -17.37 -7.35 3.90
CA ASP A 181 -18.74 -7.48 3.36
C ASP A 181 -19.00 -8.91 2.87
N THR A 182 -18.00 -9.56 2.29
CA THR A 182 -18.11 -10.96 1.86
C THR A 182 -18.36 -11.86 3.07
N MET A 183 -17.57 -11.69 4.14
CA MET A 183 -17.79 -12.41 5.40
C MET A 183 -19.18 -12.11 5.99
N ARG A 184 -19.66 -10.86 5.90
CA ARG A 184 -21.02 -10.48 6.31
C ARG A 184 -22.10 -11.19 5.50
N SER A 185 -21.96 -11.28 4.18
CA SER A 185 -22.91 -12.01 3.32
C SER A 185 -22.94 -13.51 3.61
N LEU A 186 -21.83 -14.08 4.08
CA LEU A 186 -21.74 -15.47 4.55
C LEU A 186 -22.24 -15.62 6.00
N GLY A 187 -22.91 -14.62 6.58
CA GLY A 187 -23.47 -14.71 7.93
C GLY A 187 -22.43 -14.60 9.06
N PHE A 188 -21.19 -14.22 8.74
CA PHE A 188 -20.10 -13.99 9.70
C PHE A 188 -19.90 -12.51 10.03
N GLY A 189 -20.90 -11.66 9.79
CA GLY A 189 -20.78 -10.20 9.93
C GLY A 189 -20.53 -9.66 11.34
N ALA A 190 -20.67 -10.51 12.36
CA ALA A 190 -20.31 -10.18 13.74
C ALA A 190 -18.81 -10.46 14.04
N LEU A 191 -18.10 -11.18 13.17
CA LEU A 191 -16.65 -11.33 13.31
C LEU A 191 -15.98 -9.98 13.11
N ASP A 192 -14.85 -9.81 13.80
CA ASP A 192 -14.01 -8.64 13.58
C ASP A 192 -13.56 -8.60 12.10
N ALA A 193 -13.73 -7.43 11.48
CA ALA A 193 -13.22 -7.13 10.16
C ALA A 193 -11.68 -7.31 10.10
N GLN A 194 -11.02 -7.24 11.25
CA GLN A 194 -9.58 -7.47 11.42
C GLN A 194 -9.22 -8.88 11.90
N SER A 195 -10.14 -9.85 11.79
CA SER A 195 -9.84 -11.27 12.08
C SER A 195 -8.77 -11.84 11.16
N GLY A 196 -8.02 -12.83 11.65
CA GLY A 196 -6.95 -13.47 10.89
C GLY A 196 -7.44 -14.16 9.60
N PHE A 197 -8.68 -14.66 9.59
CA PHE A 197 -9.23 -15.27 8.37
C PHE A 197 -9.58 -14.20 7.33
N THR A 198 -10.06 -13.03 7.78
CA THR A 198 -10.29 -11.87 6.90
C THR A 198 -8.96 -11.34 6.36
N GLU A 199 -7.88 -11.35 7.14
CA GLU A 199 -6.53 -11.06 6.63
C GLU A 199 -6.13 -12.02 5.52
N ALA A 200 -6.33 -13.33 5.72
CA ALA A 200 -5.99 -14.35 4.72
C ALA A 200 -6.79 -14.21 3.42
N ILE A 201 -8.08 -13.85 3.51
CA ILE A 201 -8.90 -13.50 2.34
C ILE A 201 -8.32 -12.26 1.64
N THR A 202 -8.01 -11.22 2.40
CA THR A 202 -7.45 -9.95 1.89
C THR A 202 -6.13 -10.19 1.14
N ARG A 203 -5.24 -11.02 1.71
CA ARG A 203 -3.99 -11.43 1.07
C ARG A 203 -4.25 -12.08 -0.30
N ASN A 204 -5.17 -13.05 -0.36
CA ASN A 204 -5.52 -13.74 -1.61
C ASN A 204 -6.15 -12.81 -2.64
N LEU A 205 -6.92 -11.80 -2.23
CA LEU A 205 -7.45 -10.77 -3.13
C LEU A 205 -6.33 -9.93 -3.74
N LEU A 206 -5.43 -9.41 -2.90
CA LEU A 206 -4.31 -8.57 -3.34
C LEU A 206 -3.39 -9.32 -4.31
N VAL A 207 -3.07 -10.59 -4.01
CA VAL A 207 -2.29 -11.44 -4.92
C VAL A 207 -2.98 -11.58 -6.28
N GLN A 208 -4.29 -11.88 -6.30
CA GLN A 208 -5.05 -11.99 -7.55
C GLN A 208 -5.09 -10.67 -8.34
N LEU A 209 -5.22 -9.52 -7.66
CA LEU A 209 -5.14 -8.21 -8.31
C LEU A 209 -3.75 -7.95 -8.91
N GLY A 210 -2.69 -8.33 -8.22
CA GLY A 210 -1.30 -8.25 -8.71
C GLY A 210 -1.05 -9.15 -9.93
N ASP A 211 -1.76 -10.28 -10.00
CA ASP A 211 -1.73 -11.22 -11.13
C ASP A 211 -2.69 -10.83 -12.27
N GLY A 212 -3.36 -9.67 -12.17
CA GLY A 212 -4.16 -9.10 -13.26
C GLY A 212 -5.63 -9.50 -13.26
N ALA A 213 -6.21 -9.93 -12.13
CA ALA A 213 -7.64 -10.23 -12.03
C ALA A 213 -8.56 -9.03 -12.35
N GLU A 214 -8.06 -7.80 -12.25
CA GLU A 214 -8.75 -6.59 -12.70
C GLU A 214 -7.86 -5.81 -13.69
N PRO A 215 -8.20 -5.81 -14.99
CA PRO A 215 -7.43 -5.12 -16.02
C PRO A 215 -7.61 -3.60 -16.00
N ASP A 216 -8.75 -3.08 -15.52
CA ASP A 216 -8.95 -1.64 -15.39
C ASP A 216 -8.10 -1.10 -14.23
N HIS A 217 -7.17 -0.20 -14.55
CA HIS A 217 -6.23 0.34 -13.57
C HIS A 217 -6.95 1.09 -12.43
N MET A 218 -7.96 1.91 -12.75
CA MET A 218 -8.63 2.73 -11.75
C MET A 218 -9.52 1.88 -10.86
N LYS A 219 -10.23 0.91 -11.43
CA LYS A 219 -11.02 -0.04 -10.65
C LYS A 219 -10.13 -0.88 -9.74
N ARG A 220 -8.98 -1.36 -10.23
CA ARG A 220 -7.99 -2.07 -9.39
C ARG A 220 -7.50 -1.20 -8.24
N LEU A 221 -7.18 0.06 -8.48
CA LEU A 221 -6.75 0.99 -7.43
C LEU A 221 -7.83 1.14 -6.34
N GLU A 222 -9.09 1.33 -6.73
CA GLU A 222 -10.20 1.45 -5.79
C GLU A 222 -10.45 0.14 -5.02
N MET A 223 -10.31 -1.01 -5.66
CA MET A 223 -10.37 -2.31 -4.99
C MET A 223 -9.26 -2.44 -3.95
N VAL A 224 -7.99 -2.16 -4.31
CA VAL A 224 -6.88 -2.19 -3.35
C VAL A 224 -7.13 -1.25 -2.17
N LYS A 225 -7.60 -0.02 -2.41
CA LYS A 225 -7.97 0.91 -1.33
C LYS A 225 -9.03 0.29 -0.41
N SER A 226 -10.10 -0.25 -0.98
CA SER A 226 -11.21 -0.83 -0.21
C SER A 226 -10.81 -2.08 0.59
N TYR A 227 -9.76 -2.79 0.17
CA TYR A 227 -9.29 -4.02 0.81
C TYR A 227 -8.19 -3.76 1.84
N ALA A 228 -7.32 -2.80 1.56
CA ALA A 228 -6.11 -2.55 2.35
C ALA A 228 -6.26 -1.42 3.37
N LEU A 229 -7.20 -0.49 3.18
CA LEU A 229 -7.32 0.72 3.99
C LEU A 229 -8.64 0.80 4.77
N ASP A 230 -8.58 1.38 5.96
CA ASP A 230 -9.74 1.74 6.75
C ASP A 230 -10.33 3.10 6.35
N SER A 231 -11.38 3.54 7.04
CA SER A 231 -12.02 4.84 6.80
C SER A 231 -11.12 6.06 7.07
N ARG A 232 -9.97 5.87 7.72
CA ARG A 232 -8.95 6.89 8.01
C ARG A 232 -7.78 6.84 7.02
N ASN A 233 -7.83 5.98 6.01
CA ASN A 233 -6.75 5.68 5.07
C ASN A 233 -5.51 5.04 5.73
N GLU A 234 -5.69 4.35 6.85
CA GLU A 234 -4.63 3.56 7.49
C GLU A 234 -4.75 2.09 7.10
N LEU A 235 -3.62 1.37 7.10
CA LEU A 235 -3.60 -0.05 6.75
C LEU A 235 -4.42 -0.88 7.75
N VAL A 236 -5.38 -1.65 7.23
CA VAL A 236 -6.23 -2.54 8.05
C VAL A 236 -5.39 -3.65 8.69
N PHE A 237 -4.50 -4.26 7.90
CA PHE A 237 -3.65 -5.36 8.32
C PHE A 237 -2.17 -4.99 8.21
N LYS A 238 -1.47 -4.98 9.35
CA LYS A 238 -0.02 -4.80 9.39
C LYS A 238 0.65 -6.10 8.95
N GLY A 239 1.32 -6.10 7.80
CA GLY A 239 2.03 -7.27 7.27
C GLY A 239 1.70 -7.62 5.82
N LEU A 240 0.70 -6.97 5.21
CA LEU A 240 0.34 -7.13 3.79
C LEU A 240 1.08 -6.15 2.85
N ASP A 241 2.16 -5.53 3.33
CA ASP A 241 2.90 -4.49 2.61
C ASP A 241 3.31 -4.91 1.19
N LEU A 242 3.84 -6.14 1.06
CA LEU A 242 4.29 -6.71 -0.20
C LEU A 242 3.12 -6.92 -1.16
N GLU A 243 2.05 -7.55 -0.68
CA GLU A 243 0.87 -7.85 -1.49
C GLU A 243 0.17 -6.58 -1.96
N ILE A 244 0.11 -5.54 -1.11
CA ILE A 244 -0.42 -4.23 -1.51
C ILE A 244 0.45 -3.61 -2.61
N ALA A 245 1.77 -3.61 -2.42
CA ALA A 245 2.69 -3.05 -3.42
C ALA A 245 2.61 -3.81 -4.75
N GLU A 246 2.54 -5.14 -4.72
CA GLU A 246 2.37 -5.98 -5.90
C GLU A 246 1.02 -5.77 -6.59
N ALA A 247 -0.09 -5.73 -5.84
CA ALA A 247 -1.43 -5.47 -6.37
C ALA A 247 -1.50 -4.15 -7.15
N LEU A 248 -0.75 -3.14 -6.70
CA LEU A 248 -0.69 -1.83 -7.35
C LEU A 248 0.24 -1.83 -8.56
N ILE A 249 1.44 -2.39 -8.42
CA ILE A 249 2.56 -2.10 -9.33
C ILE A 249 2.95 -3.26 -10.24
N LYS A 250 2.82 -4.51 -9.79
CA LYS A 250 3.22 -5.69 -10.56
C LYS A 250 2.64 -5.72 -11.98
N PRO A 251 1.36 -5.35 -12.23
CA PRO A 251 0.81 -5.30 -13.59
C PRO A 251 1.51 -4.33 -14.55
N PHE A 252 2.29 -3.37 -14.04
CA PHE A 252 3.01 -2.38 -14.83
C PHE A 252 4.47 -2.74 -15.12
N LEU A 253 4.99 -3.86 -14.59
CA LEU A 253 6.38 -4.27 -14.80
C LEU A 253 6.70 -4.54 -16.29
N GLY A 254 5.72 -4.99 -17.08
CA GLY A 254 5.89 -5.24 -18.52
C GLY A 254 5.48 -4.08 -19.43
N LYS A 255 4.51 -3.26 -19.00
CA LYS A 255 3.97 -2.14 -19.80
C LYS A 255 3.68 -0.95 -18.88
N SER A 256 4.43 0.13 -19.07
CA SER A 256 4.21 1.36 -18.32
C SER A 256 2.83 1.96 -18.66
N PRO A 257 2.07 2.43 -17.66
CA PRO A 257 0.81 3.10 -17.92
C PRO A 257 1.06 4.50 -18.49
N GLU A 258 -0.01 5.12 -18.99
CA GLU A 258 0.03 6.54 -19.34
C GLU A 258 0.36 7.41 -18.12
N LYS A 259 0.87 8.61 -18.41
CA LYS A 259 1.40 9.56 -17.42
C LYS A 259 0.42 9.87 -16.29
N ALA A 260 -0.86 10.09 -16.60
CA ALA A 260 -1.87 10.44 -15.60
C ALA A 260 -2.08 9.30 -14.59
N ILE A 261 -2.23 8.06 -15.09
CA ILE A 261 -2.36 6.87 -14.26
C ILE A 261 -1.09 6.62 -13.43
N LYS A 262 0.08 6.78 -14.05
CA LYS A 262 1.38 6.70 -13.36
C LYS A 262 1.43 7.61 -12.14
N ASP A 263 1.08 8.89 -12.31
CA ASP A 263 1.11 9.89 -11.23
C ASP A 263 0.10 9.56 -10.11
N ILE A 264 -1.10 9.07 -10.44
CA ILE A 264 -2.11 8.67 -9.45
C ILE A 264 -1.60 7.49 -8.60
N PHE A 265 -1.12 6.43 -9.24
CA PHE A 265 -0.59 5.25 -8.54
C PHE A 265 0.64 5.58 -7.72
N LEU A 266 1.54 6.40 -8.28
CA LEU A 266 2.74 6.84 -7.60
C LEU A 266 2.42 7.63 -6.33
N ASN A 267 1.49 8.60 -6.41
CA ASN A 267 1.05 9.38 -5.26
C ASN A 267 0.44 8.48 -4.17
N PHE A 268 -0.36 7.49 -4.58
CA PHE A 268 -0.97 6.56 -3.63
C PHE A 268 0.06 5.68 -2.92
N ILE A 269 0.92 4.99 -3.67
CA ILE A 269 1.89 4.05 -3.07
C ILE A 269 2.90 4.78 -2.17
N VAL A 270 3.35 5.99 -2.56
CA VAL A 270 4.26 6.82 -1.75
C VAL A 270 3.56 7.35 -0.50
N SER A 271 2.24 7.60 -0.53
CA SER A 271 1.51 8.03 0.67
C SER A 271 1.58 6.99 1.80
N ILE A 272 1.51 5.70 1.43
CA ILE A 272 1.57 4.53 2.32
C ILE A 272 3.03 4.23 2.72
N PHE A 273 3.90 3.98 1.75
CA PHE A 273 5.25 3.45 1.98
C PHE A 273 6.34 4.50 2.13
N LYS A 274 6.04 5.79 1.89
CA LYS A 274 6.99 6.91 1.78
C LYS A 274 7.92 6.76 0.57
N ASP A 275 8.58 7.84 0.18
CA ASP A 275 9.43 7.87 -1.02
C ASP A 275 10.65 6.93 -0.84
N PRO A 276 10.90 5.96 -1.75
CA PRO A 276 12.01 5.03 -1.64
C PRO A 276 13.40 5.68 -1.70
N ARG A 277 13.50 6.91 -2.22
CA ARG A 277 14.75 7.66 -2.33
C ARG A 277 15.18 8.22 -0.97
N THR A 278 14.22 8.54 -0.10
CA THR A 278 14.47 9.09 1.26
C THR A 278 14.24 8.06 2.36
N TYR A 279 13.41 7.03 2.12
CA TYR A 279 13.10 5.94 3.04
C TYR A 279 13.37 4.55 2.42
N PRO A 280 14.60 4.25 1.95
CA PRO A 280 14.89 3.01 1.21
C PRO A 280 14.57 1.74 2.01
N GLY A 281 14.76 1.77 3.34
CA GLY A 281 14.50 0.64 4.24
C GLY A 281 13.07 0.08 4.19
N ARG A 282 12.07 0.90 3.83
CA ARG A 282 10.67 0.46 3.70
C ARG A 282 10.40 -0.36 2.46
N TRP A 283 11.33 -0.37 1.51
CA TRP A 283 11.17 -0.97 0.18
C TRP A 283 12.05 -2.20 -0.05
N GLU A 284 12.89 -2.57 0.92
CA GLU A 284 13.85 -3.68 0.81
C GLU A 284 13.17 -5.03 0.54
N ARG A 285 11.92 -5.20 1.00
CA ARG A 285 11.13 -6.42 0.80
C ARG A 285 10.65 -6.62 -0.65
N PHE A 286 10.75 -5.60 -1.51
CA PHE A 286 10.26 -5.65 -2.90
C PHE A 286 11.16 -4.83 -3.85
N PRO A 287 12.39 -5.29 -4.12
CA PRO A 287 13.40 -4.52 -4.86
C PRO A 287 13.01 -4.21 -6.31
N GLN A 288 12.26 -5.09 -6.98
CA GLN A 288 11.80 -4.84 -8.36
C GLN A 288 10.79 -3.70 -8.42
N ILE A 289 9.83 -3.68 -7.50
CA ILE A 289 8.85 -2.59 -7.37
C ILE A 289 9.57 -1.30 -6.99
N LYS A 290 10.51 -1.34 -6.04
CA LYS A 290 11.34 -0.20 -5.65
C LYS A 290 12.01 0.43 -6.88
N ALA A 291 12.64 -0.38 -7.73
CA ALA A 291 13.32 0.11 -8.94
C ALA A 291 12.35 0.80 -9.92
N LEU A 292 11.17 0.21 -10.15
CA LEU A 292 10.15 0.82 -11.01
C LEU A 292 9.63 2.15 -10.45
N ILE A 293 9.35 2.20 -9.15
CA ILE A 293 8.89 3.43 -8.49
C ILE A 293 9.97 4.52 -8.50
N VAL A 294 11.24 4.17 -8.27
CA VAL A 294 12.36 5.12 -8.38
C VAL A 294 12.47 5.66 -9.81
N SER A 295 12.28 4.81 -10.83
CA SER A 295 12.24 5.26 -12.24
C SER A 295 11.09 6.25 -12.48
N TRP A 296 9.89 5.97 -11.97
CA TRP A 296 8.74 6.87 -12.12
C TRP A 296 8.93 8.19 -11.38
N LEU A 297 9.50 8.15 -10.18
CA LEU A 297 9.85 9.34 -9.40
C LEU A 297 10.93 10.17 -10.09
N THR A 298 11.90 9.53 -10.73
CA THR A 298 12.93 10.19 -11.54
C THR A 298 12.30 10.96 -12.70
N GLU A 299 11.41 10.32 -13.44
CA GLU A 299 10.63 10.97 -14.49
C GLU A 299 9.77 12.12 -13.94
N GLN A 300 9.14 11.93 -12.77
CA GLN A 300 8.31 12.95 -12.14
C GLN A 300 9.14 14.16 -11.69
N SER A 301 10.30 13.95 -11.06
CA SER A 301 11.21 15.03 -10.63
C SER A 301 11.76 15.80 -11.83
N LEU A 302 12.13 15.12 -12.91
CA LEU A 302 12.53 15.78 -14.15
C LEU A 302 11.41 16.69 -14.68
N ARG A 303 10.17 16.18 -14.74
CA ARG A 303 9.00 16.98 -15.15
C ARG A 303 8.71 18.14 -14.23
N GLN A 304 8.80 17.95 -12.91
CA GLN A 304 8.61 19.02 -11.94
C GLN A 304 9.56 20.18 -12.19
N PHE A 305 10.85 19.90 -12.31
CA PHE A 305 11.83 20.94 -12.63
C PHE A 305 11.51 21.62 -13.96
N LEU A 306 11.28 20.84 -15.02
CA LEU A 306 11.07 21.33 -16.37
C LEU A 306 9.81 22.21 -16.49
N ASP A 307 8.71 21.79 -15.86
CA ASP A 307 7.43 22.48 -15.93
C ASP A 307 7.39 23.70 -15.01
N ILE A 308 7.92 23.60 -13.79
CA ILE A 308 7.88 24.72 -12.83
C ILE A 308 8.78 25.88 -13.28
N VAL A 309 9.99 25.60 -13.76
CA VAL A 309 10.84 26.66 -14.31
C VAL A 309 10.23 27.22 -15.60
N GLY A 310 9.62 26.38 -16.45
CA GLY A 310 8.92 26.86 -17.64
C GLY A 310 7.81 27.88 -17.36
N LEU A 311 7.17 27.81 -16.19
CA LEU A 311 6.15 28.78 -15.75
C LEU A 311 6.74 30.08 -15.18
N THR A 312 8.00 30.06 -14.72
CA THR A 312 8.65 31.23 -14.10
C THR A 312 9.50 32.04 -15.08
N VAL A 313 9.86 31.45 -16.22
CA VAL A 313 10.58 32.12 -17.31
C VAL A 313 9.64 33.09 -18.03
N LYS A 314 9.95 34.40 -17.96
CA LYS A 314 9.18 35.48 -18.58
C LYS A 314 9.83 36.05 -19.85
N ASP A 315 11.15 35.98 -19.95
CA ASP A 315 11.89 36.52 -21.09
C ASP A 315 11.83 35.56 -22.30
N PRO A 316 11.54 36.04 -23.52
CA PRO A 316 11.47 35.20 -24.72
C PRO A 316 12.78 34.47 -25.06
N ASN A 317 13.94 35.07 -24.79
CA ASN A 317 15.24 34.43 -25.02
C ASN A 317 15.45 33.29 -24.02
N ASP A 318 15.14 33.51 -22.74
CA ASP A 318 15.20 32.48 -21.70
C ASP A 318 14.23 31.32 -22.02
N ALA A 319 13.03 31.63 -22.51
CA ALA A 319 12.04 30.63 -22.92
C ALA A 319 12.58 29.78 -24.08
N GLN A 320 13.26 30.42 -25.03
CA GLN A 320 13.92 29.72 -26.13
C GLN A 320 15.06 28.82 -25.63
N MET A 321 15.92 29.29 -24.71
CA MET A 321 16.97 28.46 -24.11
C MET A 321 16.37 27.25 -23.39
N TRP A 322 15.27 27.45 -22.67
CA TRP A 322 14.59 26.41 -21.89
C TRP A 322 14.08 25.26 -22.76
N ARG A 323 13.58 25.56 -23.97
CA ARG A 323 13.15 24.53 -24.93
C ARG A 323 14.24 23.50 -25.20
N TYR A 324 15.48 23.95 -25.38
CA TYR A 324 16.61 23.07 -25.66
C TYR A 324 17.05 22.27 -24.43
N ARG A 325 17.02 22.88 -23.22
CA ARG A 325 17.33 22.15 -21.98
C ARG A 325 16.32 21.04 -21.72
N ARG A 326 15.03 21.31 -21.93
CA ARG A 326 13.94 20.32 -21.86
C ARG A 326 14.21 19.16 -22.82
N ALA A 327 14.41 19.45 -24.10
CA ALA A 327 14.67 18.41 -25.10
C ALA A 327 15.88 17.54 -24.74
N PHE A 328 16.97 18.17 -24.27
CA PHE A 328 18.20 17.48 -23.88
C PHE A 328 17.99 16.50 -22.73
N TRP A 329 17.42 16.96 -21.60
CA TRP A 329 17.25 16.11 -20.43
C TRP A 329 16.17 15.05 -20.58
N GLU A 330 15.08 15.36 -21.29
CA GLU A 330 14.07 14.36 -21.63
C GLU A 330 14.66 13.27 -22.55
N ALA A 331 15.54 13.63 -23.48
CA ALA A 331 16.25 12.65 -24.32
C ALA A 331 17.20 11.77 -23.50
N ALA A 332 17.96 12.36 -22.57
CA ALA A 332 18.83 11.61 -21.67
C ALA A 332 18.04 10.62 -20.80
N HIS A 333 16.89 11.04 -20.25
CA HIS A 333 15.99 10.16 -19.50
C HIS A 333 15.44 9.02 -20.37
N ARG A 334 14.94 9.31 -21.58
CA ARG A 334 14.44 8.28 -22.51
C ARG A 334 15.49 7.24 -22.88
N LYS A 335 16.76 7.63 -22.92
CA LYS A 335 17.88 6.71 -23.16
C LYS A 335 18.34 5.93 -21.92
N GLY A 336 17.72 6.12 -20.75
CA GLY A 336 18.11 5.44 -19.52
C GLY A 336 19.44 5.93 -18.92
N ILE A 337 19.93 7.09 -19.35
CA ILE A 337 21.20 7.68 -18.86
C ILE A 337 21.05 8.19 -17.43
N ILE A 338 19.86 8.70 -17.11
CA ILE A 338 19.52 9.25 -15.78
C ILE A 338 18.98 8.11 -14.92
N ARG A 339 19.69 7.78 -13.84
CA ARG A 339 19.30 6.72 -12.90
C ARG A 339 18.43 7.22 -11.75
N GLY A 340 18.59 8.50 -11.43
CA GLY A 340 17.94 9.17 -10.32
C GLY A 340 17.81 10.66 -10.59
N ALA A 341 16.73 11.28 -10.10
CA ALA A 341 16.56 12.72 -10.16
C ALA A 341 15.99 13.25 -8.84
N TRP A 342 16.41 14.46 -8.49
CA TRP A 342 15.94 15.19 -7.31
C TRP A 342 15.91 16.68 -7.63
N VAL A 343 14.86 17.38 -7.20
CA VAL A 343 14.73 18.81 -7.46
C VAL A 343 14.94 19.58 -6.17
N VAL A 344 15.69 20.68 -6.26
CA VAL A 344 15.84 21.65 -5.19
C VAL A 344 15.12 22.92 -5.61
N PHE A 345 14.05 23.30 -4.91
CA PHE A 345 13.30 24.51 -5.19
C PHE A 345 13.58 25.60 -4.16
N ALA A 346 13.63 26.85 -4.61
CA ALA A 346 13.42 28.01 -3.76
C ALA A 346 11.91 28.21 -3.48
N GLU A 347 11.58 29.15 -2.60
CA GLU A 347 10.26 29.28 -1.99
C GLU A 347 9.08 29.32 -2.98
N ASP A 348 9.17 30.12 -4.05
CA ASP A 348 8.06 30.27 -5.00
C ASP A 348 7.94 29.01 -5.90
N GLY A 349 9.07 28.42 -6.28
CA GLY A 349 9.11 27.14 -7.02
C GLY A 349 8.49 25.99 -6.22
N ALA A 350 8.80 25.90 -4.92
CA ALA A 350 8.26 24.88 -4.02
C ALA A 350 6.73 25.00 -3.88
N ARG A 351 6.21 26.24 -3.77
CA ARG A 351 4.77 26.50 -3.72
C ARG A 351 4.09 26.08 -5.03
N LEU A 352 4.65 26.47 -6.17
CA LEU A 352 4.11 26.08 -7.49
C LEU A 352 4.15 24.56 -7.70
N ALA A 353 5.22 23.89 -7.29
CA ALA A 353 5.37 22.44 -7.40
C ALA A 353 4.28 21.70 -6.62
N ARG A 354 4.04 22.08 -5.36
CA ARG A 354 2.98 21.48 -4.53
C ARG A 354 1.59 21.71 -5.11
N ASN A 355 1.33 22.89 -5.68
CA ASN A 355 0.04 23.20 -6.31
C ASN A 355 -0.21 22.36 -7.57
N ARG A 356 0.83 22.09 -8.37
CA ARG A 356 0.70 21.41 -9.67
C ARG A 356 0.77 19.89 -9.57
N PHE A 357 1.62 19.35 -8.71
CA PHE A 357 1.89 17.91 -8.62
C PHE A 357 1.32 17.25 -7.36
N GLY A 358 0.81 18.03 -6.41
CA GLY A 358 0.18 17.55 -5.17
C GLY A 358 1.06 17.74 -3.93
N LYS A 359 0.45 17.56 -2.74
CA LYS A 359 1.11 17.77 -1.45
C LYS A 359 2.06 16.64 -1.03
N SER A 360 1.88 15.44 -1.58
CA SER A 360 2.68 14.23 -1.28
C SER A 360 3.98 14.14 -2.08
N VAL A 361 4.27 15.16 -2.90
CA VAL A 361 5.44 15.17 -3.77
C VAL A 361 6.66 15.61 -2.99
N ASP A 362 7.69 14.76 -3.02
CA ASP A 362 8.96 15.04 -2.37
C ASP A 362 9.95 15.74 -3.31
N PHE A 363 10.56 16.80 -2.77
CA PHE A 363 11.65 17.58 -3.34
C PHE A 363 12.41 18.26 -2.19
N ALA A 364 13.60 18.79 -2.47
CA ALA A 364 14.36 19.59 -1.52
C ALA A 364 14.07 21.08 -1.61
N THR A 365 14.39 21.80 -0.54
CA THR A 365 14.36 23.27 -0.53
C THR A 365 15.74 23.87 -0.29
N PHE A 366 15.98 25.05 -0.85
CA PHE A 366 17.18 25.81 -0.48
C PHE A 366 17.12 26.26 0.99
N VAL A 367 18.26 26.19 1.67
CA VAL A 367 18.48 26.91 2.93
C VAL A 367 19.17 28.24 2.62
N GLY A 368 18.93 29.27 3.46
CA GLY A 368 19.53 30.60 3.35
C GLY A 368 21.02 30.61 3.72
N ALA A 369 21.81 29.73 3.12
CA ALA A 369 23.24 29.58 3.32
C ALA A 369 23.95 29.38 1.97
N GLY A 370 25.25 29.64 1.96
CA GLY A 370 26.13 29.50 0.80
C GLY A 370 26.51 30.83 0.16
N SER A 371 27.50 30.78 -0.73
CA SER A 371 28.15 31.98 -1.30
C SER A 371 27.32 32.66 -2.40
N LYS A 372 26.42 31.94 -3.06
CA LYS A 372 25.53 32.50 -4.09
C LYS A 372 24.15 32.82 -3.52
N GLN A 373 23.69 34.05 -3.76
CA GLN A 373 22.33 34.46 -3.41
C GLN A 373 21.28 33.68 -4.23
N VAL A 374 20.36 33.01 -3.53
CA VAL A 374 19.28 32.23 -4.15
C VAL A 374 18.04 33.10 -4.28
N GLN A 375 17.59 33.33 -5.52
CA GLN A 375 16.32 34.01 -5.77
C GLN A 375 15.14 33.07 -5.54
N ARG A 376 13.97 33.61 -5.21
CA ARG A 376 12.78 32.86 -4.83
C ARG A 376 12.24 31.92 -5.92
N THR A 377 12.57 32.19 -7.18
CA THR A 377 12.20 31.40 -8.37
C THR A 377 13.29 30.43 -8.82
N HIS A 378 14.44 30.40 -8.15
CA HIS A 378 15.50 29.45 -8.49
C HIS A 378 15.07 28.01 -8.22
N ALA A 379 15.55 27.13 -9.08
CA ALA A 379 15.48 25.70 -8.94
C ALA A 379 16.78 25.07 -9.45
N VAL A 380 17.13 23.91 -8.91
CA VAL A 380 18.23 23.06 -9.38
C VAL A 380 17.71 21.65 -9.57
N LEU A 381 18.04 21.07 -10.72
CA LEU A 381 17.84 19.65 -10.98
C LEU A 381 19.12 18.90 -10.69
N LEU A 382 19.08 18.04 -9.68
CA LEU A 382 20.14 17.08 -9.38
C LEU A 382 19.84 15.76 -10.10
N LEU A 383 20.81 15.23 -10.82
CA LEU A 383 20.70 13.98 -11.56
C LEU A 383 21.83 13.03 -11.19
N GLU A 384 21.48 11.77 -10.99
CA GLU A 384 22.43 10.66 -10.94
C GLU A 384 22.68 10.16 -12.38
N VAL A 385 23.90 10.32 -12.87
CA VAL A 385 24.28 9.96 -14.24
C VAL A 385 25.54 9.11 -14.20
N GLY A 386 25.37 7.81 -14.50
CA GLY A 386 26.45 6.83 -14.36
C GLY A 386 26.97 6.77 -12.93
N GLN A 387 28.24 7.08 -12.75
CA GLN A 387 28.92 7.15 -11.46
C GLN A 387 29.02 8.58 -10.87
N GLY A 388 28.51 9.58 -11.57
CA GLY A 388 28.64 10.99 -11.18
C GLY A 388 27.31 11.70 -10.98
N ILE A 389 27.41 12.98 -10.62
CA ILE A 389 26.26 13.84 -10.30
C ILE A 389 26.24 15.05 -11.21
N VAL A 390 25.06 15.42 -11.68
CA VAL A 390 24.82 16.66 -12.41
C VAL A 390 23.92 17.56 -11.60
N ALA A 391 24.25 18.85 -11.49
CA ALA A 391 23.37 19.91 -10.99
C ALA A 391 23.13 20.93 -12.10
N ASP A 392 21.93 20.90 -12.70
CA ASP A 392 21.51 21.89 -13.68
C ASP A 392 20.71 23.00 -13.00
N TRP A 393 21.28 24.20 -12.97
CA TRP A 393 20.62 25.38 -12.43
C TRP A 393 19.68 26.00 -13.46
N SER A 394 18.46 26.29 -13.03
CA SER A 394 17.52 27.13 -13.77
C SER A 394 18.04 28.57 -14.01
N HIS A 395 17.29 29.34 -14.80
CA HIS A 395 17.62 30.73 -15.19
C HIS A 395 19.01 30.82 -15.87
N ASN A 396 19.74 31.93 -15.67
CA ASN A 396 21.13 32.11 -16.11
C ASN A 396 22.14 31.25 -15.33
N GLY A 397 21.67 30.16 -14.71
CA GLY A 397 22.50 29.16 -14.07
C GLY A 397 23.31 28.32 -15.05
N LYS A 398 24.37 27.70 -14.52
CA LYS A 398 25.25 26.77 -15.25
C LYS A 398 24.86 25.33 -14.93
N VAL A 399 25.20 24.41 -15.83
CA VAL A 399 25.25 22.99 -15.48
C VAL A 399 26.59 22.69 -14.82
N ASN A 400 26.55 22.04 -13.67
CA ASN A 400 27.71 21.60 -12.90
C ASN A 400 27.71 20.07 -12.92
N ILE A 401 28.85 19.45 -13.20
CA ILE A 401 28.99 18.01 -13.26
C ILE A 401 30.20 17.61 -12.42
N TRP A 402 29.97 16.67 -11.51
CA TRP A 402 30.98 15.90 -10.81
C TRP A 402 31.05 14.55 -11.49
N SER A 403 32.20 14.20 -12.06
CA SER A 403 32.40 12.94 -12.79
C SER A 403 32.30 11.71 -11.88
N ASP A 404 32.46 11.88 -10.57
CA ASP A 404 32.39 10.84 -9.53
C ASP A 404 31.60 11.35 -8.31
N ALA A 405 30.55 10.62 -7.95
CA ALA A 405 29.66 10.95 -6.84
C ALA A 405 30.30 10.74 -5.45
N SER A 406 31.42 10.03 -5.37
CA SER A 406 32.19 9.83 -4.14
C SER A 406 33.06 11.04 -3.77
N GLU A 407 33.23 12.00 -4.69
CA GLU A 407 33.96 13.23 -4.41
C GLU A 407 33.30 14.01 -3.26
N ARG A 408 34.12 14.50 -2.31
CA ARG A 408 33.61 15.23 -1.13
C ARG A 408 32.76 16.45 -1.50
N SER A 409 33.06 17.10 -2.61
CA SER A 409 32.33 18.27 -3.12
C SER A 409 31.10 17.92 -3.95
N ALA A 410 30.86 16.63 -4.27
CA ALA A 410 29.68 16.22 -5.00
C ALA A 410 28.45 16.27 -4.07
N PRO A 411 27.30 16.80 -4.55
CA PRO A 411 26.09 16.82 -3.74
C PRO A 411 25.63 15.39 -3.46
N LYS A 412 25.32 15.10 -2.19
CA LYS A 412 24.61 13.89 -1.82
C LYS A 412 23.16 14.01 -2.27
N LEU A 413 22.66 13.07 -3.06
CA LEU A 413 21.27 13.08 -3.52
C LEU A 413 20.27 12.87 -2.38
N TYR A 414 19.03 13.28 -2.65
CA TYR A 414 17.85 13.02 -1.80
C TYR A 414 17.89 13.63 -0.40
N GLN A 415 18.75 14.64 -0.17
CA GLN A 415 18.66 15.44 1.04
C GLN A 415 17.42 16.34 1.00
N ARG A 416 16.88 16.67 2.18
CA ARG A 416 15.72 17.56 2.29
C ARG A 416 16.05 19.02 1.99
N SER A 417 17.31 19.40 2.13
CA SER A 417 17.73 20.78 2.00
C SER A 417 19.16 20.87 1.47
N TYR A 418 19.42 21.93 0.73
CA TYR A 418 20.74 22.24 0.18
C TYR A 418 21.04 23.73 0.33
N SER A 419 22.29 24.09 0.59
CA SER A 419 22.80 25.44 0.37
C SER A 419 23.12 25.65 -1.11
N SER A 420 23.41 26.90 -1.52
CA SER A 420 23.86 27.13 -2.90
C SER A 420 25.22 26.48 -3.19
N ASP A 421 26.10 26.40 -2.19
CA ASP A 421 27.44 25.81 -2.32
C ASP A 421 27.39 24.28 -2.47
N ASP A 422 26.39 23.61 -1.90
CA ASP A 422 26.25 22.15 -2.00
C ASP A 422 25.98 21.68 -3.44
N VAL A 423 25.36 22.54 -4.26
CA VAL A 423 24.86 22.18 -5.59
C VAL A 423 25.49 23.01 -6.70
N MET A 424 26.62 23.68 -6.44
CA MET A 424 27.37 24.39 -7.46
C MET A 424 28.88 24.19 -7.31
N ILE A 425 29.60 24.42 -8.40
CA ILE A 425 31.04 24.54 -8.38
C ILE A 425 31.34 26.02 -8.61
N ALA A 426 31.94 26.68 -7.61
CA ALA A 426 32.22 28.12 -7.64
C ALA A 426 33.38 28.48 -8.60
N LYS A 427 33.19 28.23 -9.90
CA LYS A 427 34.13 28.50 -10.98
C LYS A 427 33.41 29.03 -12.22
N ASP A 428 34.19 29.63 -13.10
CA ASP A 428 33.74 29.91 -14.46
C ASP A 428 33.62 28.66 -15.33
N ASP A 429 33.21 28.83 -16.58
CA ASP A 429 33.17 27.72 -17.54
C ASP A 429 34.52 26.98 -17.51
N THR A 430 34.52 25.75 -17.02
CA THR A 430 35.73 24.99 -16.72
C THR A 430 35.49 23.53 -17.04
N GLU A 431 36.46 22.89 -17.70
CA GLU A 431 36.47 21.45 -17.91
C GLU A 431 37.76 20.85 -17.35
N THR A 432 37.64 19.96 -16.36
CA THR A 432 38.73 19.13 -15.84
C THR A 432 38.33 17.66 -15.91
N SER A 433 39.25 16.74 -15.60
CA SER A 433 38.91 15.31 -15.50
C SER A 433 37.79 15.03 -14.49
N ARG A 434 37.75 15.78 -13.39
CA ARG A 434 36.78 15.61 -12.29
C ARG A 434 35.50 16.42 -12.46
N HIS A 435 35.59 17.61 -13.04
CA HIS A 435 34.49 18.56 -13.05
C HIS A 435 34.19 19.12 -14.45
N LEU A 436 32.94 19.41 -14.72
CA LEU A 436 32.52 20.30 -15.81
C LEU A 436 31.59 21.38 -15.23
N VAL A 437 31.92 22.64 -15.51
CA VAL A 437 31.02 23.77 -15.31
C VAL A 437 30.77 24.38 -16.67
N LYS A 438 29.51 24.45 -17.08
CA LYS A 438 29.17 24.94 -18.42
C LYS A 438 27.96 25.84 -18.41
N THR A 439 28.11 27.03 -18.97
CA THR A 439 26.99 27.92 -19.30
C THR A 439 26.23 27.35 -20.49
N HIS A 440 24.90 27.48 -20.48
CA HIS A 440 24.00 27.02 -21.55
C HIS A 440 24.08 27.85 -22.85
N SER A 441 25.28 28.26 -23.26
CA SER A 441 25.51 29.19 -24.36
C SER A 441 25.26 28.57 -25.74
N SER A 442 24.81 29.41 -26.67
CA SER A 442 24.55 29.05 -28.08
C SER A 442 23.69 27.78 -28.26
N PRO A 443 22.49 27.71 -27.63
CA PRO A 443 21.68 26.49 -27.64
C PRO A 443 21.17 26.13 -29.05
N LYS A 444 20.98 27.13 -29.93
CA LYS A 444 20.56 26.96 -31.34
C LYS A 444 21.59 26.20 -32.18
N THR A 445 22.87 26.33 -31.86
CA THR A 445 23.96 25.60 -32.53
C THR A 445 24.33 24.33 -31.79
N TYR A 446 23.59 23.96 -30.73
CA TYR A 446 23.83 22.79 -29.90
C TYR A 446 25.22 22.74 -29.25
N SER A 447 25.81 23.92 -28.95
CA SER A 447 27.20 24.01 -28.47
C SER A 447 27.36 23.40 -27.07
N TRP A 448 26.63 23.93 -26.08
CA TRP A 448 26.70 23.41 -24.71
C TRP A 448 26.22 21.95 -24.63
N GLN A 449 25.20 21.58 -25.41
CA GLN A 449 24.64 20.22 -25.44
C GLN A 449 25.69 19.20 -25.87
N ARG A 450 26.52 19.53 -26.86
CA ARG A 450 27.61 18.65 -27.32
C ARG A 450 28.67 18.44 -26.23
N THR A 451 29.07 19.51 -25.54
CA THR A 451 30.03 19.41 -24.42
C THR A 451 29.47 18.55 -23.28
N VAL A 452 28.21 18.78 -22.89
CA VAL A 452 27.57 17.99 -21.82
C VAL A 452 27.36 16.55 -22.24
N ALA A 453 26.91 16.28 -23.48
CA ALA A 453 26.74 14.93 -24.00
C ALA A 453 28.06 14.16 -24.04
N GLU A 454 29.16 14.81 -24.41
CA GLU A 454 30.49 14.20 -24.39
C GLU A 454 30.95 13.87 -22.97
N ARG A 455 30.71 14.77 -22.00
CA ARG A 455 30.98 14.48 -20.59
C ARG A 455 30.16 13.30 -20.07
N ILE A 456 28.86 13.28 -20.37
CA ILE A 456 27.96 12.16 -20.01
C ILE A 456 28.45 10.85 -20.64
N TYR A 457 28.87 10.87 -21.91
CA TYR A 457 29.42 9.70 -22.56
C TYR A 457 30.66 9.16 -21.84
N ARG A 458 31.58 10.03 -21.42
CA ARG A 458 32.76 9.60 -20.63
C ARG A 458 32.39 8.98 -19.28
N MET A 459 31.30 9.44 -18.65
CA MET A 459 30.85 8.95 -17.35
C MET A 459 30.01 7.66 -17.44
N THR A 460 29.37 7.39 -18.57
CA THR A 460 28.34 6.34 -18.70
C THR A 460 28.60 5.33 -19.81
N ASN A 461 29.51 5.66 -20.73
CA ASN A 461 29.67 4.99 -22.02
C ASN A 461 28.40 4.98 -22.91
N MET A 462 27.41 5.83 -22.60
CA MET A 462 26.16 5.95 -23.34
C MET A 462 26.14 7.27 -24.13
N ARG A 463 25.87 7.18 -25.43
CA ARG A 463 25.95 8.34 -26.33
C ARG A 463 24.60 9.01 -26.56
N LEU A 464 24.54 10.30 -26.27
CA LEU A 464 23.42 11.18 -26.61
C LEU A 464 23.75 11.95 -27.89
N GLN A 465 23.12 11.57 -28.99
CA GLN A 465 23.32 12.14 -30.32
C GLN A 465 22.47 13.41 -30.47
N PRO A 466 22.90 14.39 -31.28
CA PRO A 466 22.10 15.58 -31.57
C PRO A 466 20.69 15.28 -32.07
N SER A 467 20.49 14.20 -32.82
CA SER A 467 19.16 13.76 -33.27
C SER A 467 18.19 13.41 -32.13
N ASP A 468 18.70 13.09 -30.94
CA ASP A 468 17.86 12.68 -29.81
C ASP A 468 17.17 13.88 -29.13
N TYR A 469 17.75 15.08 -29.26
CA TYR A 469 17.34 16.31 -28.57
C TYR A 469 17.18 17.53 -29.50
N LYS A 470 17.04 17.27 -30.81
CA LYS A 470 16.78 18.28 -31.84
C LYS A 470 15.31 18.65 -31.94
#